data_AF-A0A933HTL5-F1
#
_entry.id   AF-A0A933HTL5-F1
#
_cell.length_a   1.000
_cell.length_b   1.000
_cell.length_c   1.000
_cell.angle_alpha   90.00
_cell.angle_beta   90.00
_cell.angle_gamma   90.00
#
_symmetry.space_group_name_H-M   'P 1'
#
loop_
_entity.id
_entity.type
_entity.pdbx_description
1 polymer ?
#
loop_
_entity_poly.entity_id
_entity_poly.type
_entity_poly.pdbx_seq_one_letter_code
_entity_poly.pdbx_strand_id
1 'polypeptide(L)'
;MAQILSTTRERIQAQGFCGLDDEIYAQINYPLRISPAICMTWAAVGTALASPIILWVLTPFAALGAILPGHPFDVLYTYGLRHVFGTPPLPRYPIRRRFACFVATIMLVAAAWGFQTGVPMLGYVVGWSLVAAAFVNVSTGFCIPSFIVRIFFGKVVCK
;
A
#
# COMPACT_ATOMS: atom_id res chain seq x y z
N MET A 1 19.21 20.31 5.65
CA MET A 1 18.84 19.05 6.33
C MET A 1 17.32 19.00 6.41
N ALA A 2 16.67 18.08 5.70
CA ALA A 2 15.24 17.88 5.84
C ALA A 2 14.98 17.17 7.18
N GLN A 3 14.55 17.91 8.19
CA GLN A 3 14.10 17.30 9.45
C GLN A 3 12.81 16.51 9.18
N ILE A 4 12.84 15.20 9.44
CA ILE A 4 11.64 14.38 9.39
C ILE A 4 10.79 14.61 10.65
N LEU A 5 9.49 14.78 10.49
CA LEU A 5 8.58 14.78 11.64
C LEU A 5 8.64 13.42 12.34
N SER A 6 8.70 13.41 13.68
CA SER A 6 8.70 12.17 14.49
C SER A 6 7.55 11.24 14.11
N THR A 7 6.37 11.79 13.80
CA THR A 7 5.19 11.03 13.38
C THR A 7 5.37 10.33 12.03
N THR A 8 6.10 10.92 11.08
CA THR A 8 6.39 10.30 9.78
C THR A 8 7.32 9.12 9.96
N ARG A 9 8.37 9.27 10.79
CA ARG A 9 9.27 8.17 11.14
C ARG A 9 8.50 7.02 11.80
N GLU A 10 7.68 7.31 12.82
CA GLU A 10 6.90 6.28 13.51
C GLU A 10 5.96 5.52 12.57
N ARG A 11 5.33 6.21 11.61
CA ARG A 11 4.44 5.59 10.61
C ARG A 11 5.20 4.65 9.68
N ILE A 12 6.39 5.05 9.23
CA ILE A 12 7.23 4.21 8.36
C ILE A 12 7.77 3.00 9.15
N GLN A 13 8.19 3.20 10.39
CA GLN A 13 8.63 2.12 11.28
C GLN A 13 7.50 1.15 11.64
N ALA A 14 6.26 1.63 11.82
CA ALA A 14 5.10 0.78 12.05
C ALA A 14 4.83 -0.18 10.87
N GLN A 15 5.20 0.22 9.66
CA GLN A 15 5.16 -0.64 8.48
C GLN A 15 6.31 -1.66 8.43
N GLY A 16 7.27 -1.58 9.35
CA GLY A 16 8.39 -2.53 9.49
C GLY A 16 9.70 -2.08 8.85
N PHE A 17 9.78 -0.84 8.35
CA PHE A 17 11.03 -0.28 7.83
C PHE A 17 11.86 0.30 8.99
N CYS A 18 12.93 -0.38 9.36
CA CYS A 18 13.83 -0.03 10.47
C CYS A 18 15.28 0.11 9.99
N GLY A 19 16.13 0.72 10.82
CA GLY A 19 17.59 0.79 10.58
C GLY A 19 18.01 1.72 9.44
N LEU A 20 17.19 2.72 9.12
CA LEU A 20 17.49 3.72 8.08
C LEU A 20 17.84 5.06 8.73
N ASP A 21 18.63 5.87 8.02
CA ASP A 21 18.92 7.25 8.42
C ASP A 21 17.70 8.17 8.24
N ASP A 22 17.65 9.26 9.01
CA ASP A 22 16.56 10.25 8.98
C ASP A 22 16.34 10.85 7.60
N GLU A 23 17.45 11.09 6.90
CA GLU A 23 17.43 11.58 5.54
C GLU A 23 16.79 10.58 4.58
N ILE A 24 17.11 9.29 4.73
CA ILE A 24 16.49 8.21 3.95
C ILE A 24 14.99 8.14 4.26
N TYR A 25 14.59 8.19 5.55
CA TYR A 25 13.17 8.17 5.91
C TYR A 25 12.39 9.34 5.27
N ALA A 26 12.98 10.54 5.23
CA ALA A 26 12.35 11.70 4.62
C ALA A 26 12.18 11.50 3.11
N GLN A 27 13.20 10.97 2.45
CA GLN A 27 13.22 10.76 1.00
C GLN A 27 12.29 9.62 0.55
N ILE A 28 12.13 8.55 1.33
CA ILE A 28 11.28 7.40 0.94
C ILE A 28 9.79 7.58 1.30
N ASN A 29 9.43 8.56 2.14
CA ASN A 29 8.06 8.74 2.62
C ASN A 29 7.02 8.86 1.50
N TYR A 30 7.30 9.69 0.48
CA TYR A 30 6.40 9.86 -0.67
C TYR A 30 6.52 8.73 -1.69
N PRO A 31 7.73 8.26 -2.07
CA PRO A 31 7.89 7.08 -2.91
C PRO A 31 7.13 5.84 -2.44
N LEU A 32 7.11 5.57 -1.12
CA LEU A 32 6.36 4.44 -0.53
C LEU A 32 4.83 4.54 -0.70
N ARG A 33 4.33 5.71 -1.10
CA ARG A 33 2.89 5.97 -1.32
C ARG A 33 2.47 5.85 -2.78
N ILE A 34 3.42 5.76 -3.72
CA ILE A 34 3.12 5.69 -5.17
C ILE A 34 2.34 4.41 -5.49
N SER A 35 2.86 3.25 -5.13
CA SER A 35 2.19 1.96 -5.36
C SER A 35 0.78 1.90 -4.77
N PRO A 36 0.54 2.22 -3.48
CA PRO A 36 -0.81 2.21 -2.94
C PRO A 36 -1.70 3.32 -3.54
N ALA A 37 -1.15 4.44 -4.03
CA ALA A 37 -1.94 5.44 -4.76
C ALA A 37 -2.43 4.91 -6.10
N ILE A 38 -1.57 4.23 -6.87
CA ILE A 38 -1.95 3.59 -8.13
C ILE A 38 -3.02 2.52 -7.87
N CYS A 39 -2.81 1.64 -6.89
CA CYS A 39 -3.80 0.63 -6.52
C CYS A 39 -5.12 1.25 -6.06
N MET A 40 -5.08 2.32 -5.27
CA MET A 40 -6.27 3.04 -4.80
C MET A 40 -7.06 3.63 -5.96
N THR A 41 -6.40 4.36 -6.86
CA THR A 41 -7.07 4.98 -8.01
C THR A 41 -7.68 3.91 -8.91
N TRP A 42 -6.96 2.83 -9.18
CA TRP A 42 -7.45 1.71 -9.98
C TRP A 42 -8.66 1.03 -9.31
N ALA A 43 -8.57 0.72 -8.02
CA ALA A 43 -9.66 0.14 -7.25
C ALA A 43 -10.88 1.07 -7.20
N ALA A 44 -10.67 2.38 -7.07
CA ALA A 44 -11.74 3.38 -7.07
C ALA A 44 -12.45 3.43 -8.42
N VAL A 45 -11.71 3.43 -9.53
CA VAL A 45 -12.28 3.36 -10.88
C VAL A 45 -13.07 2.07 -11.08
N GLY A 46 -12.50 0.91 -10.72
CA GLY A 46 -13.16 -0.38 -10.85
C GLY A 46 -14.44 -0.47 -10.01
N THR A 47 -14.40 0.07 -8.79
CA THR A 47 -15.55 0.11 -7.88
C THR A 47 -16.61 1.09 -8.37
N ALA A 48 -16.24 2.30 -8.79
CA ALA A 48 -17.18 3.32 -9.28
C ALA A 48 -17.91 2.87 -10.55
N LEU A 49 -17.22 2.14 -11.42
CA LEU A 49 -17.80 1.56 -12.64
C LEU A 49 -18.49 0.21 -12.41
N ALA A 50 -18.52 -0.29 -11.16
CA ALA A 50 -18.98 -1.63 -10.81
C ALA A 50 -18.40 -2.73 -11.73
N SER A 51 -17.14 -2.56 -12.15
CA SER A 51 -16.51 -3.41 -13.16
C SER A 51 -15.69 -4.51 -12.49
N PRO A 52 -16.16 -5.77 -12.47
CA PRO A 52 -15.39 -6.87 -11.90
C PRO A 52 -14.10 -7.10 -12.68
N ILE A 53 -14.09 -6.83 -13.99
CA ILE A 53 -12.92 -7.00 -14.86
C ILE A 53 -11.77 -6.08 -14.40
N ILE A 54 -12.07 -4.80 -14.17
CA ILE A 54 -11.05 -3.82 -13.74
C ILE A 54 -10.42 -4.24 -12.40
N LEU A 55 -11.23 -4.73 -11.47
CA LEU A 55 -10.76 -5.20 -10.16
C LEU A 55 -9.99 -6.52 -10.26
N TRP A 56 -10.45 -7.47 -11.08
CA TRP A 56 -9.76 -8.74 -11.32
C TRP A 56 -8.39 -8.54 -11.96
N VAL A 57 -8.25 -7.57 -12.87
CA VAL A 57 -6.94 -7.21 -13.45
C VAL A 57 -6.00 -6.63 -12.40
N LEU A 58 -6.51 -5.89 -11.41
CA LEU A 58 -5.70 -5.33 -10.33
C LEU A 58 -5.24 -6.38 -9.30
N THR A 59 -6.08 -7.38 -9.02
CA THR A 59 -5.81 -8.46 -8.05
C THR A 59 -4.42 -9.10 -8.17
N PRO A 60 -3.93 -9.56 -9.34
CA PRO A 60 -2.60 -10.17 -9.44
C PRO A 60 -1.48 -9.20 -9.06
N PHE A 61 -1.60 -7.90 -9.37
CA PHE A 61 -0.59 -6.91 -8.96
C PHE A 61 -0.54 -6.75 -7.44
N ALA A 62 -1.70 -6.67 -6.79
CA ALA A 62 -1.79 -6.62 -5.33
C ALA A 62 -1.24 -7.91 -4.68
N ALA A 63 -1.55 -9.07 -5.26
CA ALA A 63 -1.05 -10.36 -4.80
C ALA A 63 0.47 -10.46 -4.93
N LEU A 64 1.04 -10.00 -6.05
CA LEU A 64 2.48 -9.93 -6.25
C LEU A 64 3.14 -9.03 -5.20
N GLY A 65 2.53 -7.90 -4.83
CA GLY A 65 3.01 -7.06 -3.73
C GLY A 65 2.99 -7.71 -2.34
N ALA A 66 2.15 -8.75 -2.16
CA ALA A 66 2.13 -9.55 -0.93
C ALA A 66 3.23 -10.64 -0.92
N ILE A 67 3.58 -11.18 -2.09
CA ILE A 67 4.54 -12.29 -2.21
C ILE A 67 5.97 -11.75 -2.33
N LEU A 68 6.18 -10.79 -3.22
CA LEU A 68 7.49 -10.27 -3.60
C LEU A 68 8.05 -9.28 -2.56
N PRO A 69 9.38 -9.06 -2.55
CA PRO A 69 10.03 -8.05 -1.71
C PRO A 69 9.80 -6.60 -2.17
N GLY A 70 8.84 -6.34 -3.05
CA GLY A 70 8.45 -5.03 -3.54
C GLY A 70 7.17 -5.13 -4.37
N HIS A 71 6.48 -4.03 -4.58
CA HIS A 71 5.29 -4.00 -5.43
C HIS A 71 5.70 -3.89 -6.91
N PRO A 72 5.00 -4.55 -7.86
CA PRO A 72 5.29 -4.38 -9.28
C PRO A 72 5.30 -2.91 -9.74
N PHE A 73 4.44 -2.07 -9.14
CA PHE A 73 4.39 -0.64 -9.43
C PHE A 73 5.58 0.16 -8.86
N ASP A 74 6.36 -0.39 -7.94
CA ASP A 74 7.60 0.25 -7.46
C ASP A 74 8.70 0.24 -8.53
N VAL A 75 8.57 -0.57 -9.59
CA VAL A 75 9.45 -0.57 -10.76
C VAL A 75 9.39 0.78 -11.48
N LEU A 76 8.21 1.41 -11.56
CA LEU A 76 8.04 2.75 -12.13
C LEU A 76 8.87 3.79 -11.39
N TYR A 77 8.91 3.70 -10.06
CA TYR A 77 9.77 4.56 -9.25
C TYR A 77 11.25 4.21 -9.46
N THR A 78 11.60 2.92 -9.37
CA THR A 78 12.98 2.46 -9.35
C THR A 78 13.73 2.73 -10.65
N TYR A 79 13.07 2.52 -11.80
CA TYR A 79 13.66 2.76 -13.12
C TYR A 79 13.36 4.15 -13.68
N GLY A 80 12.29 4.81 -13.23
CA GLY A 80 11.89 6.15 -13.69
C GLY A 80 12.26 7.25 -12.69
N LEU A 81 11.35 7.53 -11.76
CA LEU A 81 11.43 8.71 -10.87
C LEU A 81 12.74 8.78 -10.08
N ARG A 82 13.30 7.64 -9.67
CA ARG A 82 14.53 7.59 -8.90
C ARG A 82 15.69 8.29 -9.60
N HIS A 83 15.85 8.05 -10.91
CA HIS A 83 16.94 8.61 -11.70
C HIS A 83 16.71 10.10 -12.01
N VAL A 84 15.45 10.52 -12.13
CA VAL A 84 15.09 11.93 -12.37
C VAL A 84 15.30 12.79 -11.12
N PHE A 85 14.94 12.26 -9.94
CA PHE A 85 14.98 13.00 -8.68
C PHE A 85 16.23 12.70 -7.83
N GLY A 86 17.14 11.85 -8.29
CA GLY A 86 18.36 11.48 -7.55
C GLY A 86 18.08 10.84 -6.18
N THR A 87 16.96 10.11 -6.05
CA THR A 87 16.49 9.58 -4.76
C THR A 87 17.05 8.17 -4.47
N PRO A 88 17.10 7.75 -3.20
CA PRO A 88 17.62 6.44 -2.81
C PRO A 88 16.72 5.30 -3.30
N PRO A 89 17.26 4.08 -3.42
CA PRO A 89 16.45 2.91 -3.74
C PRO A 89 15.41 2.66 -2.64
N LEU A 90 14.21 2.20 -3.04
CA LEU A 90 13.21 1.75 -2.08
C LEU A 90 13.74 0.53 -1.31
N PRO A 91 13.62 0.51 0.03
CA PRO A 91 13.98 -0.66 0.82
C PRO A 91 13.02 -1.82 0.52
N ARG A 92 13.50 -3.05 0.71
CA ARG A 92 12.71 -4.27 0.50
C ARG A 92 11.49 -4.26 1.42
N TYR A 93 10.34 -4.68 0.90
CA TYR A 93 9.08 -4.70 1.65
C TYR A 93 9.19 -5.65 2.85
N PRO A 94 9.06 -5.14 4.08
CA PRO A 94 9.01 -5.95 5.29
C PRO A 94 7.67 -6.71 5.36
N ILE A 95 7.62 -7.71 6.23
CA ILE A 95 6.47 -8.62 6.36
C ILE A 95 5.14 -7.88 6.61
N ARG A 96 5.15 -6.79 7.39
CA ARG A 96 3.93 -6.01 7.69
C ARG A 96 3.39 -5.28 6.46
N ARG A 97 4.27 -4.76 5.60
CA ARG A 97 3.87 -4.13 4.35
C ARG A 97 3.30 -5.15 3.37
N ARG A 98 3.90 -6.35 3.29
CA ARG A 98 3.37 -7.47 2.50
C ARG A 98 2.01 -7.95 2.99
N PHE A 99 1.81 -8.00 4.31
CA PHE A 99 0.51 -8.30 4.90
C PHE A 99 -0.56 -7.28 4.49
N ALA A 100 -0.22 -5.99 4.43
CA ALA A 100 -1.16 -4.97 3.93
C ALA A 100 -1.58 -5.23 2.48
N CYS A 101 -0.64 -5.62 1.60
CA CYS A 101 -0.95 -6.03 0.22
C CYS A 101 -1.81 -7.31 0.18
N PHE A 102 -1.58 -8.26 1.09
CA PHE A 102 -2.38 -9.47 1.19
C PHE A 102 -3.84 -9.15 1.56
N VAL A 103 -4.06 -8.33 2.58
CA VAL A 103 -5.41 -7.87 2.97
C VAL A 103 -6.08 -7.14 1.81
N ALA A 104 -5.35 -6.25 1.12
CA ALA A 104 -5.86 -5.56 -0.07
C ALA A 104 -6.28 -6.54 -1.18
N THR A 105 -5.49 -7.61 -1.40
CA THR A 105 -5.80 -8.65 -2.37
C THR A 105 -7.10 -9.38 -2.02
N ILE A 106 -7.30 -9.76 -0.76
CA ILE A 106 -8.54 -10.40 -0.29
C ILE A 106 -9.75 -9.48 -0.53
N MET A 107 -9.62 -8.19 -0.18
CA MET A 107 -10.70 -7.22 -0.39
C MET A 107 -11.00 -7.03 -1.88
N LEU A 108 -9.98 -6.96 -2.74
CA LEU A 108 -10.17 -6.87 -4.20
C LEU A 108 -10.90 -8.08 -4.76
N VAL A 109 -10.51 -9.30 -4.35
CA VAL A 109 -11.19 -10.53 -4.74
C VAL A 109 -12.65 -10.52 -4.30
N ALA A 110 -12.92 -10.17 -3.04
CA ALA A 110 -14.28 -10.10 -2.52
C ALA A 110 -15.13 -9.04 -3.25
N ALA A 111 -14.56 -7.88 -3.55
CA ALA A 111 -15.26 -6.84 -4.30
C ALA A 111 -15.54 -7.25 -5.75
N ALA A 112 -14.54 -7.79 -6.46
CA ALA A 112 -14.68 -8.28 -7.82
C ALA A 112 -15.71 -9.41 -7.91
N TRP A 113 -15.66 -10.36 -6.97
CA TRP A 113 -16.63 -11.45 -6.86
C TRP A 113 -18.05 -10.95 -6.59
N GLY A 114 -18.21 -9.94 -5.73
CA GLY A 114 -19.51 -9.31 -5.47
C GLY A 114 -20.13 -8.70 -6.72
N PHE A 115 -19.34 -7.96 -7.51
CA PHE A 115 -19.82 -7.43 -8.80
C PHE A 115 -20.09 -8.53 -9.84
N GLN A 116 -19.30 -9.62 -9.83
CA GLN A 116 -19.46 -10.72 -10.77
C GLN A 116 -20.68 -11.60 -10.49
N THR A 117 -21.02 -11.83 -9.22
CA THR A 117 -22.15 -12.68 -8.82
C THR A 117 -23.50 -11.95 -8.77
N GLY A 118 -23.53 -10.67 -9.17
CA GLY A 118 -24.76 -9.87 -9.17
C GLY A 118 -25.17 -9.36 -7.79
N VAL A 119 -24.24 -9.31 -6.82
CA VAL A 119 -24.45 -8.72 -5.48
C VAL A 119 -23.66 -7.40 -5.38
N PRO A 120 -24.05 -6.34 -6.12
CA PRO A 120 -23.26 -5.13 -6.26
C PRO A 120 -23.04 -4.40 -4.93
N MET A 121 -23.97 -4.53 -3.98
CA MET A 121 -23.81 -3.95 -2.63
C MET A 121 -22.57 -4.47 -1.92
N LEU A 122 -22.27 -5.77 -2.03
CA LEU A 122 -21.04 -6.34 -1.49
C LEU A 122 -19.81 -5.73 -2.17
N GLY A 123 -19.85 -5.64 -3.51
CA GLY A 123 -18.80 -5.03 -4.33
C GLY A 123 -18.50 -3.59 -3.92
N TYR A 124 -19.53 -2.77 -3.76
CA TYR A 124 -19.38 -1.37 -3.34
C TYR A 124 -18.87 -1.22 -1.92
N VAL A 125 -19.43 -1.96 -0.95
CA VAL A 125 -19.02 -1.86 0.46
C VAL A 125 -17.55 -2.27 0.63
N VAL A 126 -17.16 -3.40 0.03
CA VAL A 126 -15.77 -3.89 0.13
C VAL A 126 -14.82 -3.02 -0.71
N GLY A 127 -15.22 -2.63 -1.91
CA GLY A 127 -14.42 -1.78 -2.79
C GLY A 127 -14.15 -0.40 -2.20
N TRP A 128 -15.18 0.30 -1.73
CA TRP A 128 -15.02 1.63 -1.13
C TRP A 128 -14.33 1.59 0.23
N SER A 129 -14.52 0.55 1.03
CA SER A 129 -13.74 0.40 2.28
C SER A 129 -12.24 0.19 2.00
N LEU A 130 -11.88 -0.57 0.96
CA LEU A 130 -10.50 -0.69 0.50
C LEU A 130 -9.94 0.67 0.06
N VAL A 131 -10.70 1.42 -0.76
CA VAL A 131 -10.29 2.75 -1.25
C VAL A 131 -10.09 3.71 -0.09
N ALA A 132 -10.99 3.74 0.89
CA ALA A 132 -10.87 4.58 2.08
C ALA A 132 -9.63 4.22 2.91
N ALA A 133 -9.37 2.93 3.13
CA ALA A 133 -8.18 2.47 3.85
C ALA A 133 -6.88 2.85 3.11
N ALA A 134 -6.87 2.71 1.79
CA ALA A 134 -5.74 3.09 0.95
C ALA A 134 -5.54 4.62 0.93
N PHE A 135 -6.63 5.40 0.91
CA PHE A 135 -6.59 6.86 0.95
C PHE A 135 -5.94 7.39 2.23
N VAL A 136 -6.25 6.80 3.39
CA VAL A 136 -5.59 7.14 4.66
C VAL A 136 -4.07 6.89 4.55
N ASN A 137 -3.66 5.77 3.97
CA ASN A 137 -2.24 5.44 3.79
C ASN A 137 -1.55 6.39 2.79
N VAL A 138 -2.20 6.76 1.69
CA VAL A 138 -1.63 7.66 0.68
C VAL A 138 -1.51 9.09 1.21
N SER A 139 -2.55 9.59 1.89
CA SER A 139 -2.56 10.96 2.42
C SER A 139 -1.65 11.13 3.65
N THR A 140 -1.67 10.17 4.58
CA THR A 140 -0.98 10.32 5.87
C THR A 140 0.27 9.46 6.03
N GLY A 141 0.45 8.43 5.21
CA GLY A 141 1.47 7.39 5.43
C GLY A 141 1.08 6.37 6.51
N PHE A 142 -0.12 6.48 7.09
CA PHE A 142 -0.63 5.55 8.07
C PHE A 142 -1.25 4.33 7.39
N CYS A 143 -0.58 3.18 7.52
CA CYS A 143 -1.04 1.93 6.94
C CYS A 143 -1.88 1.16 7.98
N ILE A 144 -3.21 1.18 7.82
CA ILE A 144 -4.16 0.54 8.76
C ILE A 144 -3.81 -0.94 9.02
N PRO A 145 -3.53 -1.79 8.00
CA PRO A 145 -3.17 -3.18 8.26
C PRO A 145 -1.91 -3.35 9.10
N SER A 146 -0.90 -2.49 8.91
CA SER A 146 0.33 -2.54 9.72
C SER A 146 0.08 -2.17 11.19
N PHE A 147 -0.90 -1.30 11.44
CA PHE A 147 -1.35 -0.94 12.78
C PHE A 147 -2.17 -2.06 13.42
N ILE A 148 -3.02 -2.75 12.66
CA ILE A 148 -3.72 -3.95 13.13
C ILE A 148 -2.70 -5.00 13.57
N VAL A 149 -1.68 -5.29 12.75
CA VAL A 149 -0.60 -6.22 13.13
C VAL A 149 0.15 -5.71 14.36
N ARG A 150 0.28 -4.40 14.57
CA ARG A 150 0.87 -3.83 15.79
C ARG A 150 0.04 -4.10 17.04
N ILE A 151 -1.29 -4.07 16.94
CA ILE A 151 -2.18 -4.39 18.06
C ILE A 151 -2.06 -5.88 18.43
N PHE A 152 -2.07 -6.77 17.43
CA PHE A 152 -2.08 -8.22 17.68
C PHE A 152 -0.70 -8.82 17.98
N PHE A 153 0.36 -8.35 17.31
CA PHE A 153 1.72 -8.92 17.39
C PHE A 153 2.75 -7.97 18.02
N GLY A 154 2.29 -6.85 18.61
CA GLY A 154 3.14 -5.89 19.30
C GLY A 154 3.86 -4.89 18.39
N LYS A 155 4.63 -3.98 19.02
CA LYS A 155 5.37 -2.92 18.32
C LYS A 155 6.55 -3.48 17.54
N VAL A 156 6.85 -2.88 16.39
CA VAL A 156 8.14 -3.12 15.71
C VAL A 156 9.23 -2.53 16.60
N VAL A 157 10.18 -3.37 17.01
CA VAL A 157 11.38 -2.93 17.72
C VAL A 157 12.45 -2.72 16.66
N CYS A 158 12.67 -1.47 16.29
CA CYS A 158 13.84 -1.10 15.50
C CYS A 158 15.04 -1.09 16.45
N LYS A 159 15.89 -2.12 16.38
CA LYS A 159 17.19 -2.14 17.03
C LYS A 159 18.21 -1.36 16.21
#